data_AF-B1N053-F1
#
_entry.id   AF-B1N053-F1
#
_cell.length_a   1.000
_cell.length_b   1.000
_cell.length_c   1.000
_cell.angle_alpha   90.00
_cell.angle_beta   90.00
_cell.angle_gamma   90.00
#
_symmetry.space_group_name_H-M   'P 1'
#
loop_
_entity.id
_entity.type
_entity.pdbx_description
1 polymer ?
#
loop_
_entity_poly.entity_id
_entity_poly.type
_entity_poly.pdbx_seq_one_letter_code
_entity_poly.pdbx_strand_id
1 'polypeptide(L)'
;MTEDIKKAVYEPNDPRGLDEPFLPVSVAKQLDLPGNHNNSEAPLKVSGRYITKEYDMGTSRNEKIQAILNPLKSDKEKFWGLKGISFDVFEGDVVGVIGVNGSGKSTLLNILSGALAETSGRLKIKGQTSLLSVWDGLRDNLTGLENIRLKSLMMGLSNKEIDDQIDDISDFSELGKFIKQPVKNYSSGMRSKLGFSIAVHQDPDIMIIDEALSVGDQTFTRKALNKMKEFKAAGKTIFFVSHALGQIEEFTDKTMWIQYGELRAYGDTETILQEYKDWTKWYNQLDDDVKKSYVAARKQAQNDFNRQQLTERIALDQHLTNTEKKKIVRDNAVGGRLSWWNWLLAFAGTGILIYAVYAYMYFGR
;
A
#
# COMPACT_ATOMS: atom_id res chain seq x y z
N MET A 1 -13.22 26.02 22.41
CA MET A 1 -13.05 26.51 21.03
C MET A 1 -13.67 27.89 20.95
N THR A 2 -12.87 28.91 20.64
CA THR A 2 -13.31 30.30 20.41
C THR A 2 -14.23 30.37 19.19
N GLU A 3 -15.15 31.34 19.14
CA GLU A 3 -16.04 31.53 17.99
C GLU A 3 -15.29 31.80 16.68
N ASP A 4 -14.04 32.28 16.76
CA ASP A 4 -13.23 32.68 15.61
C ASP A 4 -12.81 31.50 14.71
N ILE A 5 -12.63 30.29 15.26
CA ILE A 5 -12.21 29.11 14.48
C ILE A 5 -13.34 28.63 13.56
N LYS A 6 -14.61 28.94 13.88
CA LYS A 6 -15.77 28.49 13.11
C LYS A 6 -15.89 29.15 11.73
N LYS A 7 -15.19 30.26 11.48
CA LYS A 7 -15.28 31.04 10.24
C LYS A 7 -13.99 31.11 9.43
N ALA A 8 -12.90 30.51 9.91
CA ALA A 8 -11.63 30.52 9.21
C ALA A 8 -11.63 29.53 8.03
N VAL A 9 -11.24 30.01 6.85
CA VAL A 9 -10.94 29.17 5.69
C VAL A 9 -9.54 28.59 5.89
N TYR A 10 -9.38 27.28 5.75
CA TYR A 10 -8.07 26.65 5.84
C TYR A 10 -7.27 26.92 4.57
N GLU A 11 -6.08 27.52 4.72
CA GLU A 11 -5.11 27.66 3.63
C GLU A 11 -4.03 26.58 3.73
N PRO A 12 -3.65 25.91 2.62
CA PRO A 12 -2.64 24.84 2.61
C PRO A 12 -1.30 25.21 3.28
N ASN A 13 -0.94 26.50 3.25
CA ASN A 13 0.33 27.03 3.73
C ASN A 13 0.23 27.72 5.10
N ASP A 14 -0.97 27.88 5.66
CA ASP A 14 -1.18 28.40 7.02
C ASP A 14 -1.84 27.33 7.92
N PRO A 15 -1.04 26.39 8.45
CA PRO A 15 -1.56 25.38 9.35
C PRO A 15 -2.04 25.95 10.70
N ARG A 16 -1.85 27.25 10.97
CA ARG A 16 -2.31 27.91 12.20
C ARG A 16 -3.69 28.57 12.07
N GLY A 17 -4.26 28.63 10.86
CA GLY A 17 -5.61 29.19 10.65
C GLY A 17 -6.72 28.37 11.31
N LEU A 18 -6.47 27.07 11.53
CA LEU A 18 -7.31 26.22 12.37
C LEU A 18 -6.45 25.72 13.54
N ASP A 19 -7.01 25.71 14.76
CA ASP A 19 -6.40 25.07 15.94
C ASP A 19 -6.43 23.54 15.81
N GLU A 20 -5.82 23.00 14.76
CA GLU A 20 -5.71 21.57 14.51
C GLU A 20 -4.81 20.96 15.61
N PRO A 21 -5.28 19.93 16.35
CA PRO A 21 -4.58 19.42 17.54
C PRO A 21 -3.24 18.75 17.23
N PHE A 22 -2.94 18.52 15.95
CA PHE A 22 -1.74 17.81 15.54
C PHE A 22 -1.23 18.35 14.20
N LEU A 23 0.04 18.73 14.12
CA LEU A 23 0.66 19.16 12.86
C LEU A 23 1.41 18.00 12.21
N PRO A 24 1.33 17.83 10.88
CA PRO A 24 2.04 16.74 10.20
C PRO A 24 3.55 16.87 10.42
N VAL A 25 4.19 15.76 10.80
CA VAL A 25 5.64 15.70 10.93
C VAL A 25 6.27 15.90 9.55
N SER A 26 7.28 16.77 9.49
CA SER A 26 8.02 16.99 8.24
C SER A 26 8.59 15.68 7.74
N VAL A 27 8.50 15.40 6.44
CA VAL A 27 8.96 14.13 5.87
C VAL A 27 10.40 13.77 6.27
N ALA A 28 11.29 14.76 6.37
CA ALA A 28 12.69 14.58 6.80
C ALA A 28 12.87 14.09 8.25
N LYS A 29 11.83 14.19 9.08
CA LYS A 29 11.82 13.79 10.49
C LYS A 29 10.94 12.56 10.76
N GLN A 30 10.41 11.91 9.72
CA GLN A 30 9.58 10.73 9.91
C GLN A 30 10.34 9.57 10.54
N LEU A 31 11.67 9.48 10.36
CA LEU A 31 12.50 8.47 11.02
C LEU A 31 12.77 8.78 12.50
N ASP A 32 12.54 10.02 12.95
CA ASP A 32 12.60 10.40 14.37
C ASP A 32 11.32 9.99 15.14
N LEU A 33 10.28 9.52 14.43
CA LEU A 33 9.04 9.10 15.06
C LEU A 33 9.27 7.87 15.95
N PRO A 34 8.64 7.80 17.14
CA PRO A 34 8.87 6.74 18.12
C PRO A 34 8.73 5.31 17.57
N GLY A 35 7.85 5.10 16.59
CA GLY A 35 7.61 3.77 16.02
C GLY A 35 8.82 3.16 15.31
N ASN A 36 9.77 4.00 14.85
CA ASN A 36 11.00 3.56 14.18
C ASN A 36 12.08 3.09 15.17
N HIS A 37 11.88 3.26 16.47
CA HIS A 37 12.85 2.83 17.46
C HIS A 37 12.77 1.33 17.69
N ASN A 38 13.94 0.69 17.72
CA ASN A 38 14.07 -0.74 18.00
C ASN A 38 14.23 -0.98 19.50
N ASN A 39 13.12 -1.20 20.19
CA ASN A 39 13.14 -1.43 21.63
C ASN A 39 13.50 -2.88 22.02
N SER A 40 13.58 -3.79 21.05
CA SER A 40 13.69 -5.25 21.27
C SER A 40 14.98 -5.88 20.73
N GLU A 41 15.92 -5.08 20.20
CA GLU A 41 17.10 -5.53 19.43
C GLU A 41 16.76 -6.43 18.22
N ALA A 42 15.48 -6.54 17.85
CA ALA A 42 15.02 -7.37 16.75
C ALA A 42 15.60 -6.87 15.41
N PRO A 43 15.92 -7.75 14.47
CA PRO A 43 16.47 -7.33 13.19
C PRO A 43 15.45 -6.49 12.39
N LEU A 44 15.95 -5.48 11.68
CA LEU A 44 15.13 -4.70 10.74
C LEU A 44 14.57 -5.61 9.64
N LYS A 45 13.25 -5.70 9.55
CA LYS A 45 12.51 -6.59 8.65
C LYS A 45 11.98 -5.86 7.41
N VAL A 46 11.42 -4.67 7.60
CA VAL A 46 10.92 -3.80 6.52
C VAL A 46 11.41 -2.38 6.71
N SER A 47 11.88 -1.75 5.64
CA SER A 47 12.38 -0.38 5.63
C SER A 47 11.87 0.35 4.39
N GLY A 48 11.06 1.38 4.63
CA GLY A 48 10.60 2.31 3.60
C GLY A 48 11.37 3.62 3.71
N ARG A 49 11.86 4.15 2.58
CA ARG A 49 12.49 5.47 2.51
C ARG A 49 11.84 6.29 1.42
N TYR A 50 11.15 7.36 1.83
CA TYR A 50 10.53 8.34 0.92
C TYR A 50 9.63 7.70 -0.14
N ILE A 51 8.86 6.67 0.26
CA ILE A 51 7.96 5.95 -0.64
C ILE A 51 6.89 6.93 -1.16
N THR A 52 6.83 7.08 -2.47
CA THR A 52 5.80 7.86 -3.14
C THR A 52 5.00 7.01 -4.12
N LYS A 53 3.79 7.44 -4.42
CA LYS A 53 2.99 6.86 -5.49
C LYS A 53 2.19 7.95 -6.20
N GLU A 54 2.51 8.15 -7.47
CA GLU A 54 1.77 8.99 -8.40
C GLU A 54 0.81 8.11 -9.20
N TYR A 55 -0.44 8.53 -9.29
CA TYR A 55 -1.46 8.00 -10.17
C TYR A 55 -1.75 9.02 -11.26
N ASP A 56 -1.91 8.53 -12.47
CA ASP A 56 -2.35 9.31 -13.61
C ASP A 56 -3.88 9.29 -13.65
N MET A 57 -4.53 10.43 -13.41
CA MET A 57 -6.00 10.55 -13.38
C MET A 57 -6.60 10.82 -14.77
N GLY A 58 -5.85 10.53 -15.84
CA GLY A 58 -6.27 10.68 -17.25
C GLY A 58 -6.59 9.37 -18.00
N THR A 59 -7.89 9.00 -17.99
CA THR A 59 -8.78 8.55 -19.10
C THR A 59 -8.48 7.27 -19.94
N SER A 60 -9.50 6.83 -20.69
CA SER A 60 -9.72 5.53 -21.34
C SER A 60 -8.56 5.03 -22.21
N ARG A 61 -8.58 3.74 -22.57
CA ARG A 61 -7.54 3.06 -23.36
C ARG A 61 -7.09 3.86 -24.61
N ASN A 62 -8.01 4.59 -25.25
CA ASN A 62 -7.71 5.40 -26.44
C ASN A 62 -6.85 6.64 -26.13
N GLU A 63 -7.05 7.29 -25.00
CA GLU A 63 -6.23 8.44 -24.60
C GLU A 63 -4.84 8.01 -24.14
N LYS A 64 -4.72 6.82 -23.55
CA LYS A 64 -3.41 6.20 -23.28
C LYS A 64 -2.60 5.96 -24.56
N ILE A 65 -3.25 5.53 -25.64
CA ILE A 65 -2.61 5.32 -26.94
C ILE A 65 -2.24 6.67 -27.60
N GLN A 66 -3.12 7.68 -27.52
CA GLN A 66 -2.81 9.02 -28.03
C GLN A 66 -1.66 9.69 -27.27
N ALA A 67 -1.53 9.45 -25.96
CA ALA A 67 -0.43 9.96 -25.16
C ALA A 67 0.94 9.37 -25.54
N ILE A 68 0.97 8.12 -26.03
CA ILE A 68 2.19 7.51 -26.60
C ILE A 68 2.56 8.20 -27.94
N LEU A 69 1.56 8.55 -28.74
CA LEU A 69 1.74 9.17 -30.05
C LEU A 69 2.04 10.68 -29.98
N ASN A 70 1.62 11.37 -28.91
CA ASN A 70 1.78 12.81 -28.77
C ASN A 70 2.16 13.23 -27.32
N PRO A 71 3.42 13.02 -26.91
CA PRO A 71 3.88 13.20 -25.52
C PRO A 71 3.88 14.66 -25.03
N LEU A 72 3.70 15.64 -25.91
CA LEU A 72 3.74 17.07 -25.59
C LEU A 72 2.36 17.65 -25.21
N LYS A 73 1.26 16.89 -25.33
CA LYS A 73 -0.12 17.37 -25.11
C LYS A 73 -0.81 16.78 -23.87
N SER A 74 -0.07 16.06 -23.05
CA SER A 74 -0.58 15.34 -21.89
C SER A 74 -0.54 16.23 -20.64
N ASP A 75 -1.41 17.25 -20.58
CA ASP A 75 -1.66 17.96 -19.32
C ASP A 75 -2.65 17.13 -18.50
N LYS A 76 -2.13 16.05 -17.91
CA LYS A 76 -2.93 15.10 -17.15
C LYS A 76 -2.94 15.49 -15.68
N GLU A 77 -4.12 15.54 -15.09
CA GLU A 77 -4.24 15.61 -13.63
C GLU A 77 -3.53 14.40 -13.02
N LYS A 78 -2.53 14.69 -12.19
CA LYS A 78 -1.78 13.69 -11.43
C LYS A 78 -2.27 13.73 -9.99
N PHE A 79 -2.39 12.56 -9.39
CA PHE A 79 -2.77 12.41 -8.00
C PHE A 79 -1.68 11.65 -7.24
N TRP A 80 -1.21 12.20 -6.12
CA TRP A 80 -0.24 11.53 -5.26
C TRP A 80 -0.94 10.76 -4.14
N GLY A 81 -1.02 9.44 -4.31
CA GLY A 81 -1.53 8.53 -3.28
C GLY A 81 -0.61 8.42 -2.07
N LEU A 82 0.71 8.54 -2.28
CA LEU A 82 1.71 8.67 -1.20
C LEU A 82 2.75 9.76 -1.56
N LYS A 83 3.17 10.54 -0.57
CA LYS A 83 4.01 11.75 -0.70
C LYS A 83 5.33 11.68 0.08
N GLY A 84 5.93 10.49 0.13
CA GLY A 84 7.21 10.27 0.79
C GLY A 84 6.98 9.78 2.21
N ILE A 85 6.62 8.51 2.33
CA ILE A 85 6.51 7.83 3.63
C ILE A 85 7.83 7.12 3.90
N SER A 86 8.44 7.40 5.05
CA SER A 86 9.62 6.75 5.59
C SER A 86 9.28 6.07 6.91
N PHE A 87 9.69 4.81 7.07
CA PHE A 87 9.46 4.04 8.29
C PHE A 87 10.41 2.84 8.38
N ASP A 88 10.59 2.33 9.59
CA ASP A 88 11.26 1.06 9.89
C ASP A 88 10.33 0.16 10.72
N VAL A 89 10.28 -1.13 10.36
CA VAL A 89 9.55 -2.18 11.08
C VAL A 89 10.50 -3.33 11.36
N PHE A 90 10.51 -3.80 12.60
CA PHE A 90 11.40 -4.85 13.08
C PHE A 90 10.68 -6.19 13.12
N GLU A 91 11.45 -7.27 13.17
CA GLU A 91 10.89 -8.60 13.24
C GLU A 91 10.01 -8.78 14.49
N GLY A 92 8.82 -9.34 14.29
CA GLY A 92 7.82 -9.54 15.34
C GLY A 92 6.92 -8.34 15.62
N ASP A 93 7.17 -7.17 15.02
CA ASP A 93 6.28 -6.02 15.16
C ASP A 93 4.90 -6.32 14.55
N VAL A 94 3.84 -6.01 15.30
CA VAL A 94 2.46 -5.94 14.79
C VAL A 94 2.07 -4.48 14.64
N VAL A 95 2.02 -4.01 13.40
CA VAL A 95 1.81 -2.61 13.02
C VAL A 95 0.38 -2.38 12.53
N GLY A 96 -0.39 -1.62 13.29
CA GLY A 96 -1.66 -1.06 12.85
C GLY A 96 -1.46 0.04 11.80
N VAL A 97 -2.29 0.09 10.78
CA VAL A 97 -2.27 1.18 9.79
C VAL A 97 -3.65 1.83 9.75
N ILE A 98 -3.74 3.07 10.25
CA ILE A 98 -5.00 3.81 10.41
C ILE A 98 -5.04 5.08 9.57
N GLY A 99 -6.23 5.64 9.42
CA GLY A 99 -6.49 6.89 8.71
C GLY A 99 -7.82 6.87 7.97
N VAL A 100 -8.25 8.04 7.50
CA VAL A 100 -9.51 8.21 6.76
C VAL A 100 -9.48 7.52 5.39
N ASN A 101 -10.65 7.37 4.76
CA ASN A 101 -10.74 6.84 3.40
C ASN A 101 -10.00 7.74 2.41
N GLY A 102 -9.28 7.11 1.48
CA GLY A 102 -8.42 7.84 0.53
C GLY A 102 -7.13 8.40 1.13
N SER A 103 -6.77 8.04 2.37
CA SER A 103 -5.52 8.52 2.98
C SER A 103 -4.24 7.92 2.40
N GLY A 104 -4.32 6.78 1.70
CA GLY A 104 -3.17 6.07 1.13
C GLY A 104 -2.84 4.71 1.76
N LYS A 105 -3.62 4.23 2.75
CA LYS A 105 -3.40 2.92 3.42
C LYS A 105 -3.26 1.76 2.43
N SER A 106 -4.27 1.52 1.59
CA SER A 106 -4.26 0.42 0.62
C SER A 106 -3.17 0.60 -0.45
N THR A 107 -2.78 1.84 -0.78
CA THR A 107 -1.64 2.09 -1.67
C THR A 107 -0.33 1.66 -1.01
N LEU A 108 -0.11 1.99 0.26
CA LEU A 108 1.05 1.52 1.02
C LEU A 108 1.05 0.00 1.15
N LEU A 109 -0.08 -0.62 1.50
CA LEU A 109 -0.18 -2.06 1.64
C LEU A 109 0.10 -2.81 0.33
N ASN A 110 -0.40 -2.29 -0.80
CA ASN A 110 -0.10 -2.86 -2.12
C ASN A 110 1.37 -2.72 -2.52
N ILE A 111 2.04 -1.66 -2.05
CA ILE A 111 3.49 -1.50 -2.23
C ILE A 111 4.25 -2.49 -1.35
N LEU A 112 3.84 -2.65 -0.10
CA LEU A 112 4.41 -3.63 0.84
C LEU A 112 4.25 -5.06 0.35
N SER A 113 3.12 -5.40 -0.28
CA SER A 113 2.87 -6.75 -0.82
C SER A 113 3.58 -7.03 -2.15
N GLY A 114 4.18 -6.02 -2.77
CA GLY A 114 4.73 -6.10 -4.12
C GLY A 114 3.68 -6.11 -5.24
N ALA A 115 2.39 -5.99 -4.94
CA ALA A 115 1.32 -5.87 -5.94
C ALA A 115 1.39 -4.56 -6.74
N LEU A 116 2.01 -3.53 -6.16
CA LEU A 116 2.18 -2.22 -6.77
C LEU A 116 3.61 -1.71 -6.56
N ALA A 117 4.33 -1.37 -7.62
CA ALA A 117 5.61 -0.68 -7.46
C ALA A 117 5.40 0.78 -7.01
N GLU A 118 6.28 1.28 -6.14
CA GLU A 118 6.39 2.70 -5.81
C GLU A 118 6.77 3.53 -7.05
N THR A 119 6.38 4.82 -7.07
CA THR A 119 6.80 5.76 -8.13
C THR A 119 8.20 6.28 -7.86
N SER A 120 8.51 6.54 -6.59
CA SER A 120 9.82 6.98 -6.14
C SER A 120 10.04 6.53 -4.70
N GLY A 121 11.29 6.62 -4.26
CA GLY A 121 11.68 6.12 -2.94
C GLY A 121 12.41 4.79 -3.05
N ARG A 122 12.51 4.11 -1.91
CA ARG A 122 13.12 2.79 -1.85
C ARG A 122 12.47 1.96 -0.76
N LEU A 123 11.93 0.80 -1.15
CA LEU A 123 11.45 -0.22 -0.23
C LEU A 123 12.46 -1.36 -0.13
N LYS A 124 12.76 -1.80 1.10
CA LYS A 124 13.53 -3.02 1.37
C LYS A 124 12.72 -3.92 2.30
N ILE A 125 12.53 -5.17 1.88
CA ILE A 125 11.82 -6.19 2.65
C ILE A 125 12.74 -7.42 2.78
N LYS A 126 12.87 -7.95 4.00
CA LYS A 126 13.58 -9.21 4.27
C LYS A 126 12.58 -10.31 4.64
N GLY A 127 12.34 -11.21 3.70
CA GLY A 127 11.40 -12.32 3.86
C GLY A 127 10.26 -12.25 2.86
N GLN A 128 9.37 -13.24 2.91
CA GLN A 128 8.21 -13.33 2.03
C GLN A 128 7.02 -12.55 2.60
N THR A 129 6.36 -11.76 1.76
CA THR A 129 5.14 -11.03 2.09
C THR A 129 3.92 -11.74 1.53
N SER A 130 2.85 -11.86 2.32
CA SER A 130 1.54 -12.30 1.83
C SER A 130 0.47 -11.27 2.15
N LEU A 131 -0.28 -10.85 1.13
CA LEU A 131 -1.44 -9.99 1.28
C LEU A 131 -2.70 -10.83 1.50
N LEU A 132 -3.20 -10.78 2.73
CA LEU A 132 -4.52 -11.21 3.13
C LEU A 132 -5.51 -10.08 2.83
N SER A 133 -5.91 -9.95 1.56
CA SER A 133 -7.08 -9.16 1.20
C SER A 133 -8.31 -10.08 1.07
N VAL A 134 -9.48 -9.54 1.39
CA VAL A 134 -10.79 -10.24 1.46
C VAL A 134 -11.15 -11.01 0.17
N TRP A 135 -10.48 -10.75 -0.95
CA TRP A 135 -10.88 -11.20 -2.29
C TRP A 135 -9.77 -11.77 -3.18
N ASP A 136 -8.49 -11.58 -2.85
CA ASP A 136 -7.48 -11.60 -3.91
C ASP A 136 -7.41 -12.94 -4.64
N GLY A 137 -7.48 -12.89 -5.97
CA GLY A 137 -6.93 -13.93 -6.85
C GLY A 137 -7.63 -15.28 -6.92
N LEU A 138 -8.78 -15.51 -6.27
CA LEU A 138 -9.55 -16.74 -6.50
C LEU A 138 -10.11 -16.75 -7.94
N ARG A 139 -9.99 -17.89 -8.61
CA ARG A 139 -10.55 -18.14 -9.95
C ARG A 139 -11.97 -18.68 -9.81
N ASP A 140 -12.93 -17.86 -10.23
CA ASP A 140 -14.37 -18.13 -10.17
C ASP A 140 -14.79 -19.47 -10.82
N ASN A 141 -14.13 -19.86 -11.91
CA ASN A 141 -14.45 -21.09 -12.65
C ASN A 141 -13.84 -22.35 -12.02
N LEU A 142 -12.91 -22.20 -11.07
CA LEU A 142 -12.30 -23.31 -10.36
C LEU A 142 -13.04 -23.58 -9.06
N THR A 143 -12.99 -24.83 -8.60
CA THR A 143 -13.48 -25.24 -7.28
C THR A 143 -12.64 -24.66 -6.15
N GLY A 144 -13.11 -24.75 -4.91
CA GLY A 144 -12.32 -24.38 -3.74
C GLY A 144 -10.99 -25.12 -3.66
N LEU A 145 -10.98 -26.44 -3.84
CA LEU A 145 -9.77 -27.27 -3.83
C LEU A 145 -8.77 -26.87 -4.95
N GLU A 146 -9.27 -26.63 -6.15
CA GLU A 146 -8.43 -26.18 -7.27
C GLU A 146 -7.83 -24.80 -7.01
N ASN A 147 -8.58 -23.91 -6.35
CA ASN A 147 -8.07 -22.62 -5.92
C ASN A 147 -7.00 -22.73 -4.83
N ILE A 148 -7.17 -23.63 -3.84
CA ILE A 148 -6.15 -23.91 -2.82
C ILE A 148 -4.85 -24.33 -3.51
N ARG A 149 -4.93 -25.32 -4.41
CA ARG A 149 -3.76 -25.83 -5.13
C ARG A 149 -3.12 -24.75 -6.02
N LEU A 150 -3.91 -24.04 -6.83
CA LEU A 150 -3.42 -22.98 -7.71
C LEU A 150 -2.67 -21.90 -6.93
N LYS A 151 -3.26 -21.39 -5.85
CA LYS A 151 -2.62 -20.34 -5.05
C LYS A 151 -1.36 -20.82 -4.36
N SER A 152 -1.37 -22.04 -3.82
CA SER A 152 -0.20 -22.61 -3.16
C SER A 152 0.96 -22.80 -4.13
N LEU A 153 0.68 -23.25 -5.36
CA LEU A 153 1.67 -23.32 -6.45
C LEU A 153 2.23 -21.94 -6.82
N MET A 154 1.36 -20.92 -6.91
CA MET A 154 1.80 -19.53 -7.22
C MET A 154 2.72 -18.96 -6.16
N MET A 155 2.64 -19.44 -4.92
CA MET A 155 3.54 -19.06 -3.82
C MET A 155 4.81 -19.91 -3.75
N GLY A 156 4.98 -20.88 -4.65
CA GLY A 156 6.19 -21.70 -4.75
C GLY A 156 6.17 -23.01 -3.98
N LEU A 157 5.02 -23.42 -3.42
CA LEU A 157 4.88 -24.73 -2.78
C LEU A 157 4.90 -25.86 -3.82
N SER A 158 5.54 -26.96 -3.48
CA SER A 158 5.53 -28.19 -4.28
C SER A 158 4.18 -28.91 -4.16
N ASN A 159 3.84 -29.75 -5.15
CA ASN A 159 2.59 -30.54 -5.08
C ASN A 159 2.51 -31.40 -3.81
N LYS A 160 3.65 -31.91 -3.32
CA LYS A 160 3.70 -32.69 -2.09
C LYS A 160 3.29 -31.84 -0.88
N GLU A 161 3.90 -30.68 -0.69
CA GLU A 161 3.56 -29.77 0.41
C GLU A 161 2.11 -29.32 0.34
N ILE A 162 1.55 -29.18 -0.87
CA ILE A 162 0.14 -28.85 -1.06
C ILE A 162 -0.75 -30.00 -0.62
N ASP A 163 -0.45 -31.22 -1.04
CA ASP A 163 -1.24 -32.40 -0.68
C ASP A 163 -1.19 -32.66 0.84
N ASP A 164 -0.08 -32.34 1.49
CA ASP A 164 0.09 -32.47 2.95
C ASP A 164 -0.75 -31.45 3.76
N GLN A 165 -1.17 -30.32 3.17
CA GLN A 165 -1.89 -29.24 3.87
C GLN A 165 -3.31 -28.95 3.34
N ILE A 166 -3.70 -29.54 2.20
CA ILE A 166 -4.97 -29.21 1.52
C ILE A 166 -6.19 -29.52 2.37
N ASP A 167 -6.14 -30.61 3.14
CA ASP A 167 -7.21 -31.02 4.05
C ASP A 167 -7.32 -30.06 5.23
N ASP A 168 -6.20 -29.66 5.83
CA ASP A 168 -6.15 -28.66 6.91
C ASP A 168 -6.72 -27.31 6.45
N ILE A 169 -6.37 -26.86 5.25
CA ILE A 169 -6.92 -25.62 4.66
C ILE A 169 -8.43 -25.75 4.45
N SER A 170 -8.88 -26.89 3.91
CA SER A 170 -10.30 -27.18 3.68
C SER A 170 -11.09 -27.14 4.99
N ASP A 171 -10.59 -27.82 6.02
CA ASP A 171 -11.23 -27.90 7.34
C ASP A 171 -11.22 -26.56 8.06
N PHE A 172 -10.12 -25.80 7.95
CA PHE A 172 -10.05 -24.45 8.50
C PHE A 172 -11.10 -23.53 7.88
N SER A 173 -11.38 -23.67 6.57
CA SER A 173 -12.34 -22.84 5.83
C SER A 173 -13.80 -23.05 6.21
N GLU A 174 -14.13 -24.18 6.84
CA GLU A 174 -15.50 -24.55 7.24
C GLU A 174 -16.51 -24.60 6.06
N LEU A 175 -16.02 -24.75 4.82
CA LEU A 175 -16.87 -24.79 3.63
C LEU A 175 -17.54 -26.15 3.41
N GLY A 176 -17.04 -27.21 4.05
CA GLY A 176 -17.57 -28.56 3.91
C GLY A 176 -17.72 -28.98 2.45
N LYS A 177 -18.92 -29.42 2.05
CA LYS A 177 -19.19 -29.88 0.67
C LYS A 177 -19.00 -28.78 -0.40
N PHE A 178 -19.11 -27.51 -0.03
CA PHE A 178 -18.93 -26.41 -0.98
C PHE A 178 -17.51 -26.31 -1.51
N ILE A 179 -16.50 -26.84 -0.80
CA ILE A 179 -15.09 -26.80 -1.26
C ILE A 179 -14.88 -27.46 -2.64
N LYS A 180 -15.79 -28.38 -3.02
CA LYS A 180 -15.81 -29.08 -4.31
C LYS A 180 -16.67 -28.39 -5.37
N GLN A 181 -17.24 -27.22 -5.07
CA GLN A 181 -18.06 -26.44 -5.99
C GLN A 181 -17.26 -25.26 -6.56
N PRO A 182 -17.55 -24.82 -7.79
CA PRO A 182 -16.93 -23.63 -8.37
C PRO A 182 -17.11 -22.38 -7.50
N VAL A 183 -16.05 -21.59 -7.33
CA VAL A 183 -16.04 -20.38 -6.49
C VAL A 183 -17.05 -19.32 -6.96
N LYS A 184 -17.42 -19.30 -8.24
CA LYS A 184 -18.51 -18.44 -8.74
C LYS A 184 -19.82 -18.61 -7.97
N ASN A 185 -20.06 -19.79 -7.39
CA ASN A 185 -21.27 -20.10 -6.62
C ASN A 185 -21.15 -19.74 -5.13
N TYR A 186 -20.00 -19.25 -4.68
CA TYR A 186 -19.77 -18.91 -3.28
C TYR A 186 -20.36 -17.55 -2.95
N SER A 187 -20.92 -17.44 -1.74
CA SER A 187 -21.21 -16.13 -1.15
C SER A 187 -19.92 -15.34 -0.90
N SER A 188 -20.06 -14.04 -0.66
CA SER A 188 -18.95 -13.17 -0.23
C SER A 188 -18.19 -13.77 0.96
N GLY A 189 -18.91 -14.14 2.02
CA GLY A 189 -18.31 -14.74 3.22
C GLY A 189 -17.55 -16.03 2.95
N MET A 190 -18.08 -16.92 2.09
CA MET A 190 -17.39 -18.16 1.73
C MET A 190 -16.10 -17.92 0.95
N ARG A 191 -16.10 -16.96 0.02
CA ARG A 191 -14.89 -16.54 -0.72
C ARG A 191 -13.82 -16.05 0.24
N SER A 192 -14.21 -15.21 1.19
CA SER A 192 -13.30 -14.65 2.17
C SER A 192 -12.79 -15.69 3.16
N LYS A 193 -13.63 -16.63 3.63
CA LYS A 193 -13.19 -17.78 4.44
C LYS A 193 -12.11 -18.58 3.71
N LEU A 194 -12.34 -18.93 2.44
CA LEU A 194 -11.35 -19.67 1.64
C LEU A 194 -10.06 -18.88 1.44
N GLY A 195 -10.17 -17.61 1.04
CA GLY A 195 -9.02 -16.74 0.82
C GLY A 195 -8.14 -16.61 2.06
N PHE A 196 -8.77 -16.36 3.21
CA PHE A 196 -8.08 -16.30 4.50
C PHE A 196 -7.44 -17.65 4.85
N SER A 197 -8.18 -18.75 4.71
CA SER A 197 -7.69 -20.11 5.03
C SER A 197 -6.43 -20.46 4.23
N ILE A 198 -6.42 -20.19 2.92
CA ILE A 198 -5.25 -20.43 2.08
C ILE A 198 -4.06 -19.60 2.57
N ALA A 199 -4.26 -18.30 2.78
CA ALA A 199 -3.16 -17.40 3.07
C ALA A 199 -2.57 -17.58 4.49
N VAL A 200 -3.35 -18.01 5.49
CA VAL A 200 -2.79 -18.34 6.80
C VAL A 200 -2.00 -19.65 6.82
N HIS A 201 -2.28 -20.61 5.93
CA HIS A 201 -1.49 -21.86 5.86
C HIS A 201 -0.18 -21.72 5.07
N GLN A 202 0.04 -20.57 4.41
CA GLN A 202 1.28 -20.29 3.69
C GLN A 202 2.47 -19.94 4.62
N ASP A 203 2.22 -19.71 5.91
CA ASP A 203 3.22 -19.34 6.92
C ASP A 203 4.21 -18.21 6.51
N PRO A 204 3.75 -17.09 5.91
CA PRO A 204 4.64 -16.04 5.44
C PRO A 204 5.43 -15.36 6.58
N ASP A 205 6.61 -14.80 6.26
CA ASP A 205 7.40 -14.01 7.22
C ASP A 205 6.71 -12.71 7.64
N ILE A 206 6.04 -12.09 6.66
CA ILE A 206 5.35 -10.81 6.79
C ILE A 206 3.92 -10.96 6.28
N MET A 207 2.95 -10.74 7.16
CA MET A 207 1.53 -10.75 6.81
C MET A 207 1.00 -9.34 6.67
N ILE A 208 0.23 -9.10 5.61
CA ILE A 208 -0.47 -7.84 5.41
C ILE A 208 -1.95 -8.16 5.38
N ILE A 209 -2.71 -7.61 6.33
CA ILE A 209 -4.11 -7.93 6.53
C ILE A 209 -4.92 -6.67 6.28
N ASP A 210 -5.70 -6.66 5.20
CA ASP A 210 -6.54 -5.52 4.81
C ASP A 210 -8.01 -5.85 5.03
N GLU A 211 -8.57 -5.40 6.16
CA GLU A 211 -9.98 -5.58 6.54
C GLU A 211 -10.47 -7.05 6.57
N ALA A 212 -9.54 -8.00 6.48
CA ALA A 212 -9.82 -9.41 6.26
C ALA A 212 -10.26 -10.18 7.52
N LEU A 213 -10.31 -9.54 8.69
CA LEU A 213 -10.80 -10.19 9.92
C LEU A 213 -12.31 -10.05 10.10
N SER A 214 -12.94 -9.10 9.41
CA SER A 214 -14.40 -8.90 9.42
C SER A 214 -15.12 -9.80 8.39
N VAL A 215 -14.52 -10.94 8.05
CA VAL A 215 -14.99 -11.82 6.98
C VAL A 215 -15.80 -13.00 7.52
N GLY A 216 -16.94 -13.27 6.87
CA GLY A 216 -17.80 -14.38 7.23
C GLY A 216 -18.69 -14.07 8.43
N ASP A 217 -18.88 -15.07 9.29
CA ASP A 217 -19.67 -14.96 10.52
C ASP A 217 -18.78 -14.73 11.76
N GLN A 218 -19.40 -14.32 12.88
CA GLN A 218 -18.70 -14.01 14.12
C GLN A 218 -17.85 -15.17 14.66
N THR A 219 -18.24 -16.42 14.39
CA THR A 219 -17.49 -17.61 14.81
C THR A 219 -16.18 -17.71 14.03
N PHE A 220 -16.24 -17.50 12.71
CA PHE A 220 -15.04 -17.51 11.87
C PHE A 220 -14.13 -16.30 12.16
N THR A 221 -14.68 -15.11 12.38
CA THR A 221 -13.88 -13.93 12.80
C THR A 221 -13.08 -14.22 14.05
N ARG A 222 -13.68 -14.87 15.07
CA ARG A 222 -12.95 -15.27 16.29
C ARG A 222 -11.85 -16.30 15.99
N LYS A 223 -12.11 -17.28 15.13
CA LYS A 223 -11.12 -18.27 14.69
C LYS A 223 -9.95 -17.61 13.96
N ALA A 224 -10.25 -16.66 13.06
CA ALA A 224 -9.26 -15.86 12.35
C ALA A 224 -8.40 -15.03 13.31
N LEU A 225 -9.02 -14.32 14.26
CA LEU A 225 -8.31 -13.56 15.29
C LEU A 225 -7.40 -14.44 16.15
N ASN A 226 -7.87 -15.62 16.56
CA ASN A 226 -7.03 -16.56 17.32
C ASN A 226 -5.82 -17.01 16.51
N LYS A 227 -6.00 -17.33 15.22
CA LYS A 227 -4.89 -17.69 14.34
C LYS A 227 -3.88 -16.54 14.18
N MET A 228 -4.36 -15.30 14.12
CA MET A 228 -3.50 -14.12 14.09
C MET A 228 -2.73 -13.92 15.40
N LYS A 229 -3.34 -14.21 16.55
CA LYS A 229 -2.67 -14.20 17.86
C LYS A 229 -1.59 -15.28 17.95
N GLU A 230 -1.81 -16.46 17.38
CA GLU A 230 -0.77 -17.50 17.25
C GLU A 230 0.43 -16.99 16.45
N PHE A 231 0.21 -16.32 15.31
CA PHE A 231 1.31 -15.77 14.53
C PHE A 231 2.07 -14.64 15.23
N LYS A 232 1.33 -13.76 15.92
CA LYS A 232 1.95 -12.75 16.79
C LYS A 232 2.85 -13.41 17.84
N ALA A 233 2.35 -14.45 18.51
CA ALA A 233 3.13 -15.21 19.50
C ALA A 233 4.33 -15.95 18.88
N ALA A 234 4.23 -16.35 17.61
CA ALA A 234 5.33 -16.94 16.85
C ALA A 234 6.35 -15.91 16.31
N GLY A 235 6.19 -14.62 16.62
CA GLY A 235 7.13 -13.56 16.20
C GLY A 235 7.03 -13.19 14.72
N LYS A 236 5.91 -13.50 14.05
CA LYS A 236 5.67 -13.07 12.66
C LYS A 236 5.45 -11.55 12.63
N THR A 237 5.92 -10.90 11.57
CA THR A 237 5.72 -9.45 11.39
C THR A 237 4.38 -9.22 10.69
N ILE A 238 3.56 -8.31 11.20
CA ILE A 238 2.18 -8.14 10.71
C ILE A 238 1.87 -6.68 10.46
N PHE A 239 1.34 -6.35 9.29
CA PHE A 239 0.67 -5.09 9.01
C PHE A 239 -0.85 -5.32 9.05
N PHE A 240 -1.56 -4.57 9.88
CA PHE A 240 -2.99 -4.76 10.13
C PHE A 240 -3.77 -3.46 9.85
N VAL A 241 -4.68 -3.51 8.89
CA VAL A 241 -5.64 -2.43 8.61
C VAL A 241 -7.03 -2.87 9.06
N SER A 242 -7.65 -2.03 9.90
CA SER A 242 -9.04 -2.18 10.29
C SER A 242 -9.71 -0.81 10.44
N HIS A 243 -10.99 -0.76 10.10
CA HIS A 243 -11.86 0.38 10.41
C HIS A 243 -12.33 0.39 11.87
N ALA A 244 -12.21 -0.74 12.58
CA ALA A 244 -12.57 -0.84 13.99
C ALA A 244 -11.35 -0.54 14.87
N LEU A 245 -11.30 0.67 15.45
CA LEU A 245 -10.18 1.09 16.31
C LEU A 245 -9.94 0.15 17.49
N GLY A 246 -11.00 -0.46 18.06
CA GLY A 246 -10.85 -1.45 19.13
C GLY A 246 -10.08 -2.70 18.71
N GLN A 247 -10.15 -3.11 17.43
CA GLN A 247 -9.33 -4.23 16.93
C GLN A 247 -7.86 -3.83 16.77
N ILE A 248 -7.59 -2.58 16.35
CA ILE A 248 -6.23 -2.04 16.31
C ILE A 248 -5.65 -2.02 17.72
N GLU A 249 -6.41 -1.49 18.69
CA GLU A 249 -6.04 -1.37 20.10
C GLU A 249 -5.73 -2.74 20.74
N GLU A 250 -6.54 -3.77 20.45
CA GLU A 250 -6.33 -5.11 21.00
C GLU A 250 -5.13 -5.85 20.38
N PHE A 251 -4.90 -5.67 19.07
CA PHE A 251 -4.03 -6.57 18.30
C PHE A 251 -2.63 -6.01 18.03
N THR A 252 -2.49 -4.68 17.93
CA THR A 252 -1.28 -4.04 17.39
C THR A 252 -0.43 -3.40 18.47
N ASP A 253 0.89 -3.50 18.35
CA ASP A 253 1.85 -2.94 19.32
C ASP A 253 2.27 -1.52 18.92
N LYS A 254 2.35 -1.29 17.60
CA LYS A 254 2.64 0.02 17.03
C LYS A 254 1.57 0.40 16.02
N THR A 255 1.33 1.69 15.82
CA THR A 255 0.36 2.16 14.83
C THR A 255 0.92 3.30 13.98
N MET A 256 0.78 3.16 12.65
CA MET A 256 1.02 4.19 11.66
C MET A 256 -0.29 4.93 11.35
N TRP A 257 -0.30 6.24 11.55
CA TRP A 257 -1.39 7.10 11.11
C TRP A 257 -1.04 7.75 9.78
N ILE A 258 -1.73 7.36 8.72
CA ILE A 258 -1.56 7.92 7.38
C ILE A 258 -2.72 8.85 7.06
N GLN A 259 -2.41 10.05 6.58
CA GLN A 259 -3.40 11.02 6.16
C GLN A 259 -2.93 11.82 4.95
N TYR A 260 -3.81 11.93 3.95
CA TYR A 260 -3.51 12.60 2.69
C TYR A 260 -2.15 12.21 2.08
N GLY A 261 -1.82 10.90 2.09
CA GLY A 261 -0.59 10.37 1.51
C GLY A 261 0.68 10.60 2.32
N GLU A 262 0.59 11.18 3.51
CA GLU A 262 1.72 11.41 4.42
C GLU A 262 1.59 10.57 5.69
N LEU A 263 2.72 10.14 6.24
CA LEU A 263 2.80 9.55 7.57
C LEU A 263 2.73 10.68 8.59
N ARG A 264 1.59 10.79 9.26
CA ARG A 264 1.30 11.86 10.22
C ARG A 264 1.90 11.55 11.58
N ALA A 265 1.76 10.31 12.03
CA ALA A 265 2.34 9.81 13.27
C ALA A 265 2.68 8.32 13.16
N TYR A 266 3.67 7.87 13.95
CA TYR A 266 4.05 6.47 14.05
C TYR A 266 4.66 6.20 15.43
N GLY A 267 4.12 5.24 16.18
CA GLY A 267 4.52 5.00 17.55
C GLY A 267 3.72 3.90 18.22
N ASP A 268 3.74 3.91 19.54
CA ASP A 268 2.90 3.07 20.40
C ASP A 268 1.42 3.19 20.04
N THR A 269 0.73 2.06 19.95
CA THR A 269 -0.66 2.01 19.49
C THR A 269 -1.61 2.84 20.36
N GLU A 270 -1.50 2.76 21.69
CA GLU A 270 -2.40 3.49 22.60
C GLU A 270 -2.27 5.00 22.39
N THR A 271 -1.02 5.47 22.30
CA THR A 271 -0.70 6.88 22.07
C THR A 271 -1.27 7.38 20.75
N ILE A 272 -0.98 6.68 19.64
CA ILE A 272 -1.41 7.10 18.30
C ILE A 272 -2.94 7.01 18.14
N LEU A 273 -3.58 6.02 18.76
CA LEU A 273 -5.04 5.92 18.74
C LEU A 273 -5.69 7.07 19.51
N GLN A 274 -5.10 7.51 20.61
CA GLN A 274 -5.60 8.66 21.35
C GLN A 274 -5.49 9.96 20.52
N GLU A 275 -4.33 10.20 19.89
CA GLU A 275 -4.14 11.33 18.98
C GLU A 275 -5.16 11.32 17.81
N TYR A 276 -5.40 10.15 17.23
CA TYR A 276 -6.39 9.99 16.17
C TYR A 276 -7.83 10.23 16.64
N LYS A 277 -8.19 9.75 17.85
CA LYS A 277 -9.50 10.00 18.48
C LYS A 277 -9.70 11.50 18.74
N ASP A 278 -8.69 12.20 19.23
CA ASP A 278 -8.73 13.65 19.48
C ASP A 278 -8.86 14.46 18.18
N TRP A 279 -8.10 14.09 17.14
CA TRP A 279 -8.25 14.68 15.81
C TRP A 279 -9.65 14.43 15.23
N THR A 280 -10.20 13.22 15.38
CA THR A 280 -11.55 12.88 14.89
C THR A 280 -12.62 13.71 15.61
N LYS A 281 -12.48 13.87 16.93
CA LYS A 281 -13.38 14.70 17.74
C LYS A 281 -13.33 16.16 17.30
N TRP A 282 -12.14 16.72 17.12
CA TRP A 282 -11.94 18.07 16.59
C TRP A 282 -12.56 18.22 15.20
N TYR A 283 -12.25 17.31 14.27
CA TYR A 283 -12.73 17.35 12.88
C TYR A 283 -14.26 17.31 12.83
N ASN A 284 -14.90 16.47 13.65
CA ASN A 284 -16.35 16.34 13.69
C ASN A 284 -17.06 17.59 14.23
N GLN A 285 -16.39 18.37 15.09
CA GLN A 285 -16.90 19.63 15.65
C GLN A 285 -16.81 20.83 14.69
N LEU A 286 -16.08 20.71 13.58
CA LEU A 286 -16.00 21.76 12.56
C LEU A 286 -17.33 21.90 11.81
N ASP A 287 -17.66 23.14 11.43
CA ASP A 287 -18.79 23.43 10.55
C ASP A 287 -18.57 22.83 9.15
N ASP A 288 -19.64 22.50 8.45
CA ASP A 288 -19.55 21.78 7.17
C ASP A 288 -18.75 22.54 6.09
N ASP A 289 -18.85 23.88 6.07
CA ASP A 289 -18.09 24.70 5.13
C ASP A 289 -16.59 24.74 5.47
N VAL A 290 -16.25 24.72 6.76
CA VAL A 290 -14.86 24.61 7.22
C VAL A 290 -14.30 23.22 6.89
N LYS A 291 -15.08 22.15 7.10
CA LYS A 291 -14.68 20.78 6.69
C LYS A 291 -14.40 20.71 5.20
N LYS A 292 -15.26 21.28 4.36
CA LYS A 292 -15.07 21.33 2.90
C LYS A 292 -13.80 22.08 2.54
N SER A 293 -13.58 23.25 3.12
CA SER A 293 -12.37 24.06 2.92
C SER A 293 -11.10 23.28 3.32
N TYR A 294 -11.10 22.67 4.51
CA TYR A 294 -9.99 21.85 5.01
C TYR A 294 -9.67 20.70 4.06
N VAL A 295 -10.69 19.93 3.65
CA VAL A 295 -10.50 18.79 2.73
C VAL A 295 -10.01 19.27 1.37
N ALA A 296 -10.56 20.36 0.83
CA ALA A 296 -10.18 20.91 -0.46
C ALA A 296 -8.70 21.34 -0.48
N ALA A 297 -8.28 22.09 0.54
CA ALA A 297 -6.90 22.53 0.69
C ALA A 297 -5.92 21.39 0.91
N ARG A 298 -6.27 20.38 1.72
CA ARG A 298 -5.44 19.18 1.89
C ARG A 298 -5.29 18.39 0.58
N LYS A 299 -6.38 18.26 -0.20
CA LYS A 299 -6.32 17.64 -1.55
C LYS A 299 -5.52 18.48 -2.53
N GLN A 300 -5.65 19.79 -2.49
CA GLN A 300 -4.83 20.68 -3.30
C GLN A 300 -3.35 20.52 -2.97
N ALA A 301 -2.97 20.49 -1.68
CA ALA A 301 -1.61 20.18 -1.26
C ALA A 301 -1.13 18.77 -1.66
N GLN A 302 -2.05 17.81 -1.86
CA GLN A 302 -1.70 16.50 -2.45
C GLN A 302 -1.38 16.62 -3.94
N ASN A 303 -2.16 17.39 -4.68
CA ASN A 303 -2.00 17.55 -6.13
C ASN A 303 -0.80 18.44 -6.49
N ASP A 304 -0.57 19.50 -5.70
CA ASP A 304 0.56 20.41 -5.85
C ASP A 304 1.89 19.76 -5.47
N PHE A 305 1.84 18.61 -4.78
CA PHE A 305 3.03 17.85 -4.44
C PHE A 305 3.80 17.46 -5.70
N ASN A 306 5.11 17.64 -5.65
CA ASN A 306 5.95 17.36 -6.80
C ASN A 306 7.34 16.83 -6.41
N ARG A 307 8.08 16.40 -7.43
CA ARG A 307 9.41 15.79 -7.25
C ARG A 307 10.46 16.77 -6.72
N GLN A 308 10.32 18.06 -7.01
CA GLN A 308 11.25 19.07 -6.48
C GLN A 308 11.08 19.17 -4.97
N GLN A 309 9.83 19.28 -4.49
CA GLN A 309 9.54 19.27 -3.05
C GLN A 309 10.01 17.98 -2.38
N LEU A 310 9.87 16.82 -3.03
CA LEU A 310 10.42 15.57 -2.51
C LEU A 310 11.95 15.65 -2.36
N THR A 311 12.65 16.18 -3.35
CA THR A 311 14.10 16.30 -3.36
C THR A 311 14.59 17.25 -2.26
N GLU A 312 13.91 18.38 -2.08
CA GLU A 312 14.17 19.33 -1.00
C GLU A 312 13.96 18.68 0.37
N ARG A 313 12.88 17.92 0.54
CA ARG A 313 12.60 17.14 1.77
C ARG A 313 13.69 16.09 2.06
N ILE A 314 14.20 15.39 1.04
CA ILE A 314 15.29 14.40 1.18
C ILE A 314 16.61 15.09 1.52
N ALA A 315 16.88 16.27 0.96
CA ALA A 315 18.12 17.00 1.21
C ALA A 315 18.27 17.34 2.71
N LEU A 316 17.15 17.65 3.38
CA LEU A 316 17.09 17.98 4.81
C LEU A 316 17.23 16.78 5.76
N ASP A 317 17.15 15.54 5.26
CA ASP A 317 17.25 14.33 6.09
C ASP A 317 18.66 14.15 6.65
N GLN A 318 18.78 13.97 7.96
CA GLN A 318 20.07 13.73 8.63
C GLN A 318 20.41 12.24 8.77
N HIS A 319 19.43 11.35 8.60
CA HIS A 319 19.59 9.90 8.71
C HIS A 319 20.19 9.27 7.45
N LEU A 320 20.16 9.98 6.32
CA LEU A 320 20.62 9.46 5.03
C LEU A 320 21.98 10.02 4.64
N THR A 321 22.87 9.13 4.22
CA THR A 321 24.13 9.53 3.57
C THR A 321 23.86 10.20 2.21
N ASN A 322 24.77 11.05 1.74
CA ASN A 322 24.67 11.67 0.41
C ASN A 322 24.50 10.65 -0.72
N THR A 323 25.10 9.46 -0.58
CA THR A 323 24.97 8.35 -1.53
C THR A 323 23.56 7.77 -1.52
N GLU A 324 22.95 7.60 -0.34
CA GLU A 324 21.57 7.12 -0.21
C GLU A 324 20.56 8.13 -0.73
N LYS A 325 20.73 9.41 -0.40
CA LYS A 325 19.92 10.51 -0.95
C LYS A 325 19.92 10.46 -2.49
N LYS A 326 21.11 10.33 -3.10
CA LYS A 326 21.24 10.18 -4.56
C LYS A 326 20.55 8.92 -5.09
N LYS A 327 20.64 7.78 -4.40
CA LYS A 327 19.98 6.53 -4.83
C LYS A 327 18.46 6.65 -4.78
N ILE A 328 17.90 7.16 -3.69
CA ILE A 328 16.46 7.38 -3.51
C ILE A 328 15.91 8.33 -4.59
N VAL A 329 16.70 9.33 -4.99
CA VAL A 329 16.32 10.25 -6.08
C VAL A 329 16.55 9.64 -7.48
N ARG A 330 17.53 8.73 -7.65
CA ARG A 330 17.93 8.16 -8.96
C ARG A 330 17.19 6.88 -9.35
N ASP A 331 16.84 6.02 -8.39
CA ASP A 331 16.10 4.76 -8.64
C ASP A 331 14.70 5.02 -9.25
N ASN A 332 14.28 6.29 -9.27
CA ASN A 332 13.10 6.87 -9.92
C ASN A 332 13.10 6.82 -11.46
N ALA A 333 14.04 6.10 -12.08
CA ALA A 333 14.20 5.99 -13.53
C ALA A 333 13.49 4.77 -14.15
N VAL A 334 12.69 4.01 -13.39
CA VAL A 334 11.86 2.95 -13.96
C VAL A 334 10.42 3.45 -14.07
N GLY A 335 10.19 4.28 -15.07
CA GLY A 335 8.87 4.87 -15.35
C GLY A 335 8.88 6.03 -16.34
N GLY A 336 10.03 6.47 -16.84
CA GLY A 336 10.13 7.58 -17.79
C GLY A 336 11.24 7.37 -18.80
N ARG A 337 10.84 7.27 -20.08
CA ARG A 337 11.66 7.07 -21.30
C ARG A 337 12.34 5.69 -21.38
N LEU A 338 12.11 5.00 -22.51
CA LEU A 338 13.07 4.03 -23.01
C LEU A 338 14.46 4.64 -22.85
N SER A 339 15.40 3.89 -22.25
CA SER A 339 16.83 4.23 -22.28
C SER A 339 17.18 4.70 -23.70
N TRP A 340 18.03 5.72 -23.84
CA TRP A 340 18.57 6.16 -25.14
C TRP A 340 18.98 4.97 -26.01
N TRP A 341 19.52 3.92 -25.39
CA TRP A 341 19.92 2.67 -26.04
C TRP A 341 18.74 1.89 -26.63
N ASN A 342 17.60 1.86 -25.94
CA ASN A 342 16.40 1.21 -26.45
C ASN A 342 15.74 2.04 -27.56
N TRP A 343 15.86 3.37 -27.53
CA TRP A 343 15.47 4.22 -28.67
C TRP A 343 16.36 3.98 -29.89
N LEU A 344 17.68 3.89 -29.70
CA LEU A 344 18.62 3.50 -30.76
C LEU A 344 18.28 2.13 -31.35
N LEU A 345 17.99 1.13 -30.51
CA LEU A 345 17.60 -0.21 -30.97
C LEU A 345 16.25 -0.19 -31.72
N ALA A 346 15.28 0.60 -31.25
CA ALA A 346 13.99 0.74 -31.94
C ALA A 346 14.11 1.47 -33.30
N PHE A 347 14.97 2.50 -33.39
CA PHE A 347 15.27 3.19 -34.65
C PHE A 347 16.09 2.31 -35.60
N ALA A 348 17.04 1.53 -35.09
CA ALA A 348 17.79 0.57 -35.90
C ALA A 348 16.86 -0.53 -36.44
N GLY A 349 15.96 -1.06 -35.60
CA GLY A 349 14.98 -2.07 -36.01
C GLY A 349 14.00 -1.57 -37.07
N THR A 350 13.47 -0.34 -36.91
CA THR A 350 12.59 0.27 -37.92
C THR A 350 13.33 0.62 -39.21
N GLY A 351 14.58 1.10 -39.12
CA GLY A 351 15.44 1.32 -40.29
C GLY A 351 15.72 0.05 -41.09
N ILE A 352 16.01 -1.06 -40.41
CA ILE A 352 16.21 -2.37 -41.05
C ILE A 352 14.93 -2.85 -41.74
N LEU A 353 13.77 -2.65 -41.12
CA LEU A 353 12.48 -3.07 -41.67
C LEU A 353 12.10 -2.25 -42.90
N ILE A 354 12.33 -0.93 -42.87
CA ILE A 354 12.14 -0.04 -44.03
C ILE A 354 13.10 -0.41 -45.16
N TYR A 355 14.38 -0.68 -44.85
CA TYR A 355 15.36 -1.11 -45.85
C TYR A 355 15.01 -2.47 -46.46
N ALA A 356 14.55 -3.43 -45.66
CA ALA A 356 14.12 -4.74 -46.15
C ALA A 356 12.90 -4.64 -47.09
N VAL A 357 11.92 -3.78 -46.75
CA VAL A 357 10.77 -3.51 -47.62
C VAL A 357 11.19 -2.80 -48.91
N TYR A 358 12.08 -1.81 -48.82
CA TYR A 358 12.63 -1.11 -49.99
C TYR A 358 13.41 -2.07 -50.90
N ALA A 359 14.30 -2.89 -50.32
CA ALA A 359 15.09 -3.86 -51.06
C ALA A 359 14.19 -4.93 -51.72
N TYR A 360 13.16 -5.40 -51.03
CA TYR A 360 12.17 -6.31 -51.60
C TYR A 360 11.40 -5.69 -52.78
N MET A 361 11.00 -4.41 -52.68
CA MET A 361 10.30 -3.72 -53.77
C MET A 361 11.18 -3.42 -54.98
N TYR A 362 12.48 -3.18 -54.79
CA TYR A 362 13.38 -2.75 -55.87
C TYR A 362 14.22 -3.87 -56.48
N PHE A 363 14.60 -4.86 -55.69
CA PHE A 363 15.44 -5.99 -56.10
C PHE A 363 14.70 -7.33 -56.13
N GLY A 364 13.45 -7.39 -55.62
CA GLY A 364 12.62 -8.59 -55.65
C GLY A 364 11.79 -8.72 -56.94
N ARG A 365 12.47 -8.75 -58.09
CA ARG A 365 11.90 -9.24 -59.36
C ARG A 365 12.62 -10.50 -59.81
#